data_AF-A0A392PPT8-F1
#
_entry.id   AF-A0A392PPT8-F1
#
_cell.length_a   1.000
_cell.length_b   1.000
_cell.length_c   1.000
_cell.angle_alpha   90.00
_cell.angle_beta   90.00
_cell.angle_gamma   90.00
#
_symmetry.space_group_name_H-M   'P 1'
#
loop_
_entity.id
_entity.type
_entity.pdbx_description
1 polymer ?
#
loop_
_entity_poly.entity_id
_entity_poly.type
_entity_poly.pdbx_seq_one_letter_code
_entity_poly.pdbx_strand_id
1 'polypeptide(L)'
;MASVLVYHVVGDLTVGKPELVEFHETETVESAIRAIAESPEGSIPIWKKRSQGVIENSDMRQMRFVGILSSFDVVAFLAKSWCLEDQDKAMKTPVSEVVVPNNSLLRLVDPGTRKFRTC
;
A
#
# COMPACT_ATOMS: atom_id res chain seq x y z
N MET A 1 15.61 19.56 -19.21
CA MET A 1 15.71 18.26 -19.91
C MET A 1 14.40 17.48 -19.70
N ALA A 2 13.34 17.88 -20.41
CA ALA A 2 11.98 17.33 -20.25
C ALA A 2 11.39 16.83 -21.59
N SER A 3 12.23 16.65 -22.61
CA SER A 3 11.83 16.23 -23.96
C SER A 3 12.14 14.77 -24.28
N VAL A 4 12.84 14.04 -23.40
CA VAL A 4 13.24 12.63 -23.59
C VAL A 4 12.25 11.66 -22.95
N LEU A 5 10.96 12.00 -22.90
CA LEU A 5 9.88 11.06 -22.53
C LEU A 5 8.80 10.95 -23.61
N VAL A 6 8.91 11.71 -24.71
CA VAL A 6 7.87 11.77 -25.76
C VAL A 6 7.98 10.62 -26.77
N TYR A 7 9.14 9.95 -26.86
CA TYR A 7 9.41 8.95 -27.91
C TYR A 7 9.90 7.58 -27.43
N HIS A 8 10.13 7.40 -26.13
CA HIS A 8 10.27 6.04 -25.63
C HIS A 8 8.88 5.46 -25.47
N VAL A 9 8.55 4.48 -26.31
CA VAL A 9 7.60 3.43 -25.93
C VAL A 9 8.07 2.96 -24.58
N VAL A 10 7.41 3.42 -23.52
CA VAL A 10 7.68 3.00 -22.16
C VAL A 10 7.55 1.48 -22.21
N GLY A 11 8.69 0.79 -22.18
CA GLY A 11 8.68 -0.65 -22.06
C GLY A 11 7.81 -0.97 -20.86
N ASP A 12 6.95 -1.96 -20.99
CA ASP A 12 6.04 -2.43 -19.95
C ASP A 12 6.65 -2.21 -18.56
N LEU A 13 6.21 -1.18 -17.81
CA LEU A 13 6.76 -0.90 -16.46
C LEU A 13 6.43 -2.05 -15.49
N THR A 14 5.73 -3.08 -15.96
CA THR A 14 5.41 -4.29 -15.20
C THR A 14 6.45 -5.40 -15.37
N VAL A 15 7.59 -5.17 -16.06
CA VAL A 15 8.73 -6.12 -16.02
C VAL A 15 9.19 -6.26 -14.57
N GLY A 16 8.85 -7.40 -13.95
CA GLY A 16 9.16 -7.69 -12.56
C GLY A 16 8.13 -7.16 -11.55
N LYS A 17 6.81 -7.30 -11.83
CA LYS A 17 5.74 -7.00 -10.86
C LYS A 17 6.15 -7.54 -9.48
N PRO A 18 6.37 -6.67 -8.48
CA PRO A 18 6.80 -7.09 -7.17
C PRO A 18 5.72 -7.97 -6.54
N GLU A 19 6.15 -8.93 -5.73
CA GLU A 19 5.21 -9.76 -4.99
C GLU A 19 4.38 -8.87 -4.07
N LEU A 20 3.05 -9.01 -4.14
CA LEU A 20 2.14 -8.28 -3.26
C LEU A 20 2.20 -8.89 -1.86
N VAL A 21 3.03 -8.30 -1.02
CA VAL A 21 3.12 -8.62 0.41
C VAL A 21 1.88 -8.06 1.12
N GLU A 22 1.15 -8.92 1.83
CA GLU A 22 -0.04 -8.51 2.59
C GLU A 22 0.37 -8.00 3.97
N PHE A 23 0.14 -6.72 4.25
CA PHE A 23 0.26 -6.15 5.60
C PHE A 23 -1.14 -5.93 6.19
N HIS A 24 -1.41 -6.41 7.41
CA HIS A 24 -2.76 -6.41 7.96
C HIS A 24 -3.14 -5.09 8.64
N GLU A 25 -4.41 -4.68 8.51
CA GLU A 25 -4.92 -3.44 9.12
C GLU A 25 -4.87 -3.43 10.66
N THR A 26 -4.80 -4.60 11.29
CA THR A 26 -4.72 -4.76 12.76
C THR A 26 -3.30 -4.65 13.30
N GLU A 27 -2.30 -4.60 12.42
CA GLU A 27 -0.90 -4.42 12.81
C GLU A 27 -0.66 -3.01 13.34
N THR A 28 0.43 -2.82 14.07
CA THR A 28 0.74 -1.54 14.73
C THR A 28 1.47 -0.58 13.81
N VAL A 29 1.46 0.71 14.16
CA VAL A 29 2.26 1.73 13.49
C VAL A 29 3.76 1.38 13.55
N GLU A 30 4.25 0.82 14.66
CA GLU A 30 5.65 0.39 14.77
C GLU A 30 6.03 -0.69 13.74
N SER A 31 5.20 -1.73 13.59
CA SER A 31 5.48 -2.79 12.61
C SER A 31 5.36 -2.27 11.17
N ALA A 32 4.45 -1.33 10.93
CA ALA A 32 4.34 -0.65 9.64
C ALA A 32 5.57 0.18 9.30
N ILE A 33 6.16 0.91 10.26
CA ILE A 33 7.40 1.67 10.05
C ILE A 33 8.54 0.73 9.63
N ARG A 34 8.68 -0.42 10.31
CA ARG A 34 9.71 -1.42 9.97
C ARG A 34 9.48 -2.00 8.57
N ALA A 35 8.25 -2.36 8.24
CA ALA A 35 7.89 -2.86 6.91
C ALA A 35 8.11 -1.82 5.80
N ILE A 36 7.81 -0.54 6.07
CA ILE A 36 8.08 0.56 5.14
C ILE A 36 9.58 0.76 4.93
N ALA A 37 10.40 0.63 5.99
CA ALA A 37 11.85 0.76 5.90
C ALA A 37 12.51 -0.38 5.08
N GLU A 38 11.90 -1.56 5.09
CA GLU A 38 12.32 -2.72 4.29
C GLU A 38 11.75 -2.68 2.85
N SER A 39 10.72 -1.87 2.61
CA SER A 39 10.11 -1.71 1.29
C SER A 39 10.95 -0.79 0.40
N PRO A 40 11.32 -1.20 -0.82
CA PRO A 40 12.06 -0.36 -1.76
C PRO A 40 11.26 0.87 -2.22
N GLU A 41 9.93 0.84 -2.06
CA GLU A 41 8.99 1.86 -2.54
C GLU A 41 8.60 2.85 -1.42
N GLY A 42 9.06 2.64 -0.18
CA GLY A 42 8.72 3.50 0.97
C GLY A 42 7.21 3.55 1.28
N SER A 43 6.46 2.57 0.78
CA SER A 43 5.03 2.39 1.01
C SER A 43 4.68 0.91 1.05
N ILE A 44 3.57 0.59 1.72
CA ILE A 44 3.08 -0.78 1.88
C ILE A 44 1.55 -0.82 1.65
N PRO A 45 1.03 -1.86 0.96
CA PRO A 45 -0.40 -2.05 0.81
C PRO A 45 -1.01 -2.66 2.08
N ILE A 46 -2.15 -2.13 2.52
CA ILE A 46 -2.87 -2.57 3.72
C ILE A 46 -4.08 -3.42 3.35
N TRP A 47 -4.26 -4.53 4.09
CA TRP A 47 -5.25 -5.57 3.80
C TRP A 47 -6.05 -5.95 5.05
N LYS A 48 -7.33 -6.28 4.83
CA LYS A 48 -8.17 -6.95 5.84
C LYS A 48 -7.71 -8.40 6.04
N LYS A 49 -7.89 -8.90 7.26
CA LYS A 49 -7.65 -10.32 7.57
C LYS A 49 -8.52 -11.22 6.68
N ARG A 50 -7.98 -12.38 6.32
CA ARG A 50 -8.73 -13.42 5.61
C ARG A 50 -9.78 -14.02 6.53
N SER A 51 -10.98 -14.24 6.02
CA SER A 51 -11.96 -15.10 6.67
C SER A 51 -11.46 -16.55 6.57
N GLN A 52 -11.27 -17.23 7.69
CA GLN A 52 -10.74 -18.59 7.71
C GLN A 52 -11.62 -19.55 6.88
N GLY A 53 -10.98 -20.36 6.02
CA GLY A 53 -11.64 -21.46 5.30
C GLY A 53 -12.12 -21.17 3.88
N VAL A 54 -11.87 -19.98 3.32
CA VAL A 54 -12.31 -19.63 1.96
C VAL A 54 -11.11 -19.59 1.00
N ILE A 55 -11.17 -20.34 -0.11
CA ILE A 55 -10.28 -20.16 -1.25
C ILE A 55 -10.71 -18.87 -1.95
N GLU A 56 -9.90 -17.82 -1.85
CA GLU A 56 -10.26 -16.51 -2.38
C GLU A 56 -10.01 -16.42 -3.87
N ASN A 57 -11.04 -16.00 -4.61
CA ASN A 57 -10.87 -15.53 -5.98
C ASN A 57 -10.23 -14.14 -5.98
N SER A 58 -9.68 -13.75 -7.13
CA SER A 58 -8.91 -12.53 -7.32
C SER A 58 -9.70 -11.24 -7.02
N ASP A 59 -11.01 -11.24 -7.28
CA ASP A 59 -11.94 -10.17 -6.90
C ASP A 59 -12.14 -10.05 -5.37
N MET A 60 -12.19 -11.18 -4.67
CA MET A 60 -12.31 -11.22 -3.20
C MET A 60 -11.05 -10.66 -2.55
N ARG A 61 -9.88 -10.92 -3.15
CA ARG A 61 -8.61 -10.32 -2.74
C ARG A 61 -8.67 -8.80 -2.86
N GLN A 62 -9.14 -8.25 -3.99
CA GLN A 62 -9.32 -6.79 -4.13
C GLN A 62 -10.30 -6.21 -3.10
N MET A 63 -11.36 -6.91 -2.72
CA MET A 63 -12.29 -6.44 -1.67
C MET A 63 -11.64 -6.35 -0.27
N ARG A 64 -10.57 -7.11 -0.01
CA ARG A 64 -9.81 -7.02 1.23
C ARG A 64 -8.78 -5.89 1.23
N PHE A 65 -8.44 -5.34 0.07
CA PHE A 65 -7.52 -4.21 0.00
C PHE A 65 -8.17 -2.98 0.62
N VAL A 66 -7.49 -2.35 1.57
CA VAL A 66 -7.96 -1.17 2.28
C VAL A 66 -7.38 0.09 1.65
N GLY A 67 -6.07 0.13 1.44
CA GLY A 67 -5.38 1.31 0.95
C GLY A 67 -3.88 1.12 0.93
N ILE A 68 -3.15 2.18 0.62
CA ILE A 68 -1.68 2.22 0.68
C ILE A 68 -1.30 3.10 1.86
N LEU A 69 -0.36 2.64 2.67
CA LEU A 69 0.26 3.42 3.73
C LEU A 69 1.68 3.80 3.30
N SER A 70 1.95 5.10 3.24
CA SER A 70 3.28 5.63 2.93
C SER A 70 3.99 6.12 4.19
N SER A 71 5.31 6.29 4.09
CA SER A 71 6.10 6.98 5.13
C SER A 71 5.57 8.38 5.45
N PHE A 72 4.98 9.08 4.47
CA PHE A 72 4.38 10.40 4.66
C PHE A 72 3.13 10.33 5.55
N ASP A 73 2.26 9.33 5.34
CA ASP A 73 1.05 9.15 6.15
C ASP A 73 1.38 8.88 7.61
N VAL A 74 2.45 8.11 7.86
CA VAL A 74 2.95 7.84 9.21
C VAL A 74 3.44 9.14 9.88
N VAL A 75 4.22 9.95 9.16
CA VAL A 75 4.70 11.25 9.70
C VAL A 75 3.51 12.18 9.98
N ALA A 76 2.56 12.27 9.06
CA ALA A 76 1.35 13.08 9.24
C ALA A 76 0.52 12.62 10.46
N PHE A 77 0.48 11.31 10.71
CA PHE A 77 -0.17 10.74 11.88
C PHE A 77 0.55 11.06 13.18
N LEU A 78 1.88 10.87 13.22
CA LEU A 78 2.70 11.17 14.41
C LEU A 78 2.75 12.67 14.73
N ALA A 79 2.51 13.54 13.75
CA ALA A 79 2.44 14.99 13.95
C ALA A 79 1.17 15.46 14.69
N LYS A 80 0.20 14.58 14.95
CA LYS A 80 -1.01 14.92 15.73
C LYS A 80 -0.64 15.16 17.19
N SER A 81 -1.27 16.15 17.83
CA SER A 81 -0.95 16.59 19.19
C SER A 81 -0.97 15.45 20.23
N TRP A 82 -1.97 14.57 20.17
CA TRP A 82 -2.09 13.44 21.08
C TRP A 82 -0.99 12.37 20.89
N CYS A 83 -0.41 12.25 19.69
CA CYS A 83 0.70 11.34 19.42
C CYS A 83 2.01 11.86 20.04
N LEU A 84 2.14 13.17 20.20
CA LEU A 84 3.30 13.82 20.82
C LEU A 84 3.24 13.75 22.34
N GLU A 85 2.04 13.69 22.92
CA GLU A 85 1.82 13.56 24.37
C GLU A 85 2.10 12.13 24.87
N ASP A 86 1.73 11.10 24.09
CA ASP A 86 1.93 9.70 24.43
C ASP A 86 2.41 8.91 23.20
N GLN A 87 3.74 8.94 22.99
CA GLN A 87 4.39 8.30 21.85
C GLN A 87 4.26 6.76 21.91
N ASP A 88 4.32 6.17 23.10
CA ASP A 88 4.18 4.71 23.29
C ASP A 88 2.80 4.22 22.82
N LYS A 89 1.75 5.00 23.14
CA LYS A 89 0.39 4.72 22.67
C LYS A 89 0.25 4.94 21.16
N ALA A 90 0.87 5.99 20.61
CA ALA A 90 0.85 6.24 19.18
C ALA A 90 1.48 5.09 18.38
N MET A 91 2.60 4.52 18.85
CA MET A 91 3.29 3.41 18.21
C MET A 91 2.48 2.11 18.22
N LYS A 92 1.65 1.90 19.25
CA LYS A 92 0.78 0.72 19.40
C LYS A 92 -0.58 0.87 18.71
N THR A 93 -0.85 2.03 18.12
CA THR A 93 -2.11 2.27 17.40
C THR A 93 -2.19 1.34 16.18
N PRO A 94 -3.36 0.75 15.88
CA PRO A 94 -3.51 -0.07 14.69
C PRO A 94 -3.47 0.78 13.41
N VAL A 95 -2.94 0.21 12.33
CA VAL A 95 -2.80 0.91 11.04
C VAL A 95 -4.15 1.25 10.41
N SER A 96 -5.23 0.54 10.76
CA SER A 96 -6.60 0.88 10.36
C SER A 96 -7.03 2.31 10.72
N GLU A 97 -6.44 2.91 11.76
CA GLU A 97 -6.72 4.29 12.17
C GLU A 97 -5.87 5.34 11.43
N VAL A 98 -4.84 4.89 10.71
CA VAL A 98 -3.88 5.74 10.01
C VAL A 98 -4.16 5.75 8.51
N VAL A 99 -4.41 4.58 7.93
CA VAL A 99 -4.63 4.44 6.50
C VAL A 99 -5.96 5.07 6.08
N VAL A 100 -5.94 5.86 5.02
CA VAL A 100 -7.17 6.35 4.39
C VAL A 100 -7.71 5.24 3.48
N PRO A 101 -8.92 4.70 3.74
CA PRO A 101 -9.46 3.63 2.91
C PRO A 101 -9.70 4.11 1.48
N ASN A 102 -9.06 3.46 0.51
CA ASN A 102 -9.25 3.73 -0.90
C ASN A 102 -9.05 2.45 -1.73
N ASN A 103 -10.13 1.68 -1.86
CA ASN A 103 -10.13 0.41 -2.57
C ASN A 103 -9.84 0.55 -4.08
N SER A 104 -9.91 1.76 -4.63
CA SER A 104 -9.69 2.02 -6.06
C SER A 104 -8.20 2.07 -6.47
N LEU A 105 -7.28 2.17 -5.50
CA LEU A 105 -5.83 2.23 -5.73
C LEU A 105 -5.27 0.90 -6.23
N LEU A 106 -5.86 -0.23 -5.81
CA LEU A 106 -5.43 -1.54 -6.27
C LEU A 106 -6.29 -2.00 -7.44
N ARG A 107 -5.66 -2.08 -8.62
CA ARG A 107 -6.25 -2.74 -9.78
C ARG A 107 -5.53 -4.04 -10.04
N LEU A 108 -6.25 -5.15 -9.90
CA LEU A 108 -5.80 -6.39 -10.47
C LEU A 108 -5.88 -6.29 -12.00
N VAL A 109 -4.86 -6.83 -12.64
CA VAL A 109 -4.66 -6.75 -14.08
C VAL A 109 -4.26 -8.14 -14.53
N ASP A 110 -4.93 -8.67 -15.56
CA ASP A 110 -4.62 -10.01 -16.05
C ASP A 110 -3.15 -10.09 -16.50
N PRO A 111 -2.49 -11.26 -16.35
CA PRO A 111 -1.07 -11.47 -16.67
C PRO A 111 -0.65 -11.10 -18.11
N GLY A 112 -1.58 -10.80 -19.01
CA GLY A 112 -1.33 -10.35 -20.39
C GLY A 112 -1.77 -8.93 -20.71
N THR A 113 -2.27 -8.16 -19.73
CA THR A 113 -2.78 -6.81 -20.01
C THR A 113 -1.63 -5.81 -20.05
N ARG A 114 -1.20 -5.44 -21.25
CA ARG A 114 -0.31 -4.30 -21.46
C ARG A 114 -1.09 -3.00 -21.26
N LYS A 115 -0.97 -2.34 -20.11
CA LYS A 115 -1.56 -1.01 -19.90
C LYS A 115 -0.64 0.06 -20.51
N PHE A 116 -0.64 0.14 -21.84
CA PHE A 116 -0.30 1.36 -22.56
C PHE A 116 -1.60 2.10 -22.86
N ARG A 117 -2.06 2.95 -21.95
CA ARG A 117 -3.10 3.94 -22.29
C ARG A 117 -2.40 5.28 -22.45
N THR A 118 -2.11 5.61 -23.70
CA THR A 118 -1.75 6.94 -24.16
C THR A 118 -2.77 7.95 -23.60
N CYS A 119 -2.27 8.94 -22.86
CA CYS A 119 -2.94 10.23 -22.73
C CYS A 119 -2.57 11.09 -23.93
#